data_AF-A0A485J9B0-F1
#
_entry.id   AF-A0A485J9B0-F1
#
_cell.length_a   1.000
_cell.length_b   1.000
_cell.length_c   1.000
_cell.angle_alpha   90.00
_cell.angle_beta   90.00
_cell.angle_gamma   90.00
#
_symmetry.space_group_name_H-M   'P 1'
#
loop_
_entity.id
_entity.type
_entity.pdbx_description
1 polymer ?
#
loop_
_entity_poly.entity_id
_entity_poly.type
_entity_poly.pdbx_seq_one_letter_code
_entity_poly.pdbx_strand_id
1 'polypeptide(L)'
;MVTWTQIICRWETGAIRSGRPDPDNIFFVALAVLRLKGHVAGAITLILSILIAIFAFKMPIDMAFAAAGYGFIYGLWPIAWIIVAAVFLYKLTVASGQFDIIRSSVISITDDQRLQVLLIGFSFGALLEGAAGFGAPVAITGALLVGLGFKPLYAAGLCLIANTAPVAFGALGVPILVAGQVTGIDPFHIGAMAGRQLPFLSVLVPFWLVAMMDGWKGVKETWPAALVAGGSFAVTQFFTSNYIGPELPDITSALVSIVSLALFLKVWRPKNTERQSAWDNPQVRWW
;
A
#
# COMPACT_ATOMS: atom_id res chain seq x y z
N MET A 1 -21.96 -21.18 -25.30
CA MET A 1 -20.63 -21.74 -25.01
C MET A 1 -20.06 -20.96 -23.86
N VAL A 2 -19.88 -21.58 -22.69
CA VAL A 2 -19.24 -20.93 -21.54
C VAL A 2 -17.74 -20.89 -21.86
N THR A 3 -17.18 -19.70 -22.02
CA THR A 3 -15.74 -19.53 -22.22
C THR A 3 -14.99 -19.82 -20.91
N TRP A 4 -13.74 -20.26 -20.99
CA TRP A 4 -12.88 -20.59 -19.83
C TRP A 4 -12.87 -19.49 -18.75
N THR A 5 -12.88 -18.23 -19.17
CA THR A 5 -12.97 -17.05 -18.29
C THR A 5 -14.23 -17.03 -17.40
N GLN A 6 -15.37 -17.49 -17.91
CA GLN A 6 -16.62 -17.55 -17.12
C GLN A 6 -16.63 -18.70 -16.11
N ILE A 7 -15.87 -19.77 -16.35
CA ILE A 7 -15.75 -20.91 -15.42
C ILE A 7 -14.85 -20.53 -14.23
N ILE A 8 -13.73 -19.84 -14.48
CA ILE A 8 -12.77 -19.40 -13.45
C ILE A 8 -13.44 -18.40 -12.49
N CYS A 9 -14.09 -17.35 -13.03
CA CYS A 9 -14.76 -16.33 -12.22
C CYS A 9 -15.89 -16.92 -11.34
N ARG A 10 -16.61 -17.94 -11.84
CA ARG A 10 -17.64 -18.65 -11.08
C ARG A 10 -17.05 -19.61 -10.03
N TRP A 11 -15.86 -20.16 -10.29
CA TRP A 11 -15.16 -21.05 -9.36
C TRP A 11 -14.52 -20.28 -8.21
N GLU A 12 -13.84 -19.15 -8.46
CA GLU A 12 -13.28 -18.31 -7.39
C GLU A 12 -14.38 -17.77 -6.46
N THR A 13 -15.44 -17.18 -7.03
CA THR A 13 -16.57 -16.67 -6.24
C THR A 13 -17.29 -17.80 -5.48
N GLY A 14 -17.31 -19.01 -6.03
CA GLY A 14 -17.89 -20.20 -5.40
C GLY A 14 -16.99 -20.87 -4.36
N ALA A 15 -15.67 -20.85 -4.55
CA ALA A 15 -14.66 -21.45 -3.68
C ALA A 15 -14.46 -20.61 -2.41
N ILE A 16 -14.43 -19.28 -2.56
CA ILE A 16 -14.43 -18.32 -1.43
C ILE A 16 -15.68 -18.53 -0.56
N ARG A 17 -16.84 -18.82 -1.17
CA ARG A 17 -18.10 -19.10 -0.44
C ARG A 17 -18.17 -20.51 0.17
N SER A 18 -17.43 -21.49 -0.36
CA SER A 18 -17.57 -22.90 0.02
C SER A 18 -16.38 -23.48 0.80
N GLY A 19 -15.34 -22.70 1.08
CA GLY A 19 -14.12 -23.18 1.76
C GLY A 19 -13.39 -24.27 0.97
N ARG A 20 -13.48 -24.25 -0.36
CA ARG A 20 -12.72 -25.19 -1.21
C ARG A 20 -11.27 -24.75 -1.29
N PRO A 21 -10.31 -25.67 -1.48
CA PRO A 21 -8.90 -25.30 -1.65
C PRO A 21 -8.70 -24.67 -3.03
N ASP A 22 -8.80 -23.35 -3.08
CA ASP A 22 -8.26 -22.51 -4.16
C ASP A 22 -6.79 -22.19 -3.92
N PRO A 23 -6.00 -21.97 -4.99
CA PRO A 23 -4.57 -21.68 -4.87
C PRO A 23 -4.25 -20.52 -3.92
N ASP A 24 -5.08 -19.48 -3.92
CA ASP A 24 -4.86 -18.29 -3.09
C ASP A 24 -5.04 -18.60 -1.60
N ASN A 25 -6.11 -19.32 -1.24
CA ASN A 25 -6.31 -19.81 0.11
C ASN A 25 -5.17 -20.72 0.58
N ILE A 26 -4.64 -21.58 -0.30
CA ILE A 26 -3.48 -22.42 0.02
C ILE A 26 -2.24 -21.56 0.31
N PHE A 27 -1.99 -20.55 -0.51
CA PHE A 27 -0.88 -19.62 -0.32
C PHE A 27 -0.99 -18.85 1.00
N PHE A 28 -2.18 -18.34 1.32
CA PHE A 28 -2.46 -17.65 2.58
C PHE A 28 -2.29 -18.57 3.79
N VAL A 29 -2.79 -19.81 3.74
CA VAL A 29 -2.61 -20.78 4.83
C VAL A 29 -1.13 -21.15 5.00
N ALA A 30 -0.40 -21.33 3.89
CA ALA A 30 1.03 -21.64 3.91
C ALA A 30 1.86 -20.53 4.59
N LEU A 31 1.50 -19.26 4.39
CA LEU A 31 2.18 -18.12 4.99
C LEU A 31 1.69 -17.81 6.42
N ALA A 32 0.38 -17.72 6.64
CA ALA A 32 -0.20 -17.24 7.88
C ALA A 32 -0.24 -18.31 8.98
N VAL A 33 -0.58 -19.56 8.61
CA VAL A 33 -0.76 -20.67 9.57
C VAL A 33 0.52 -21.49 9.66
N LEU A 34 1.03 -21.97 8.52
CA LEU A 34 2.21 -22.84 8.47
C LEU A 34 3.54 -22.06 8.59
N ARG A 35 3.50 -20.73 8.49
CA ARG A 35 4.68 -19.83 8.60
C ARG A 35 5.85 -20.25 7.71
N LEU A 36 5.55 -20.76 6.51
CA LEU A 36 6.56 -21.15 5.54
C LEU A 36 7.25 -19.92 4.93
N LYS A 37 8.48 -20.09 4.46
CA LYS A 37 9.19 -19.03 3.72
C LYS A 37 8.45 -18.74 2.41
N GLY A 38 8.34 -17.47 2.03
CA GLY A 38 7.54 -17.05 0.86
C GLY A 38 7.88 -17.77 -0.46
N HIS A 39 9.15 -18.04 -0.73
CA HIS A 39 9.55 -18.81 -1.91
C HIS A 39 9.07 -20.27 -1.89
N VAL A 40 8.99 -20.88 -0.70
CA VAL A 40 8.47 -22.25 -0.53
C VAL A 40 6.95 -22.26 -0.70
N ALA A 41 6.25 -21.32 -0.05
CA ALA A 41 4.81 -21.18 -0.19
C ALA A 41 4.40 -20.92 -1.65
N GLY A 42 5.14 -20.07 -2.35
CA GLY A 42 4.91 -19.79 -3.78
C GLY A 42 5.14 -21.02 -4.66
N ALA A 43 6.21 -21.77 -4.45
CA ALA A 43 6.49 -22.99 -5.21
C ALA A 43 5.40 -24.06 -5.02
N ILE A 44 4.96 -24.28 -3.77
CA ILE A 44 3.88 -25.22 -3.45
C ILE A 44 2.58 -24.78 -4.14
N THR A 45 2.25 -23.50 -4.08
CA THR A 45 1.04 -22.93 -4.69
C THR A 45 1.08 -23.05 -6.21
N LEU A 46 2.23 -22.81 -6.85
CA LEU A 46 2.40 -22.97 -8.29
C LEU A 46 2.15 -24.42 -8.72
N ILE A 47 2.77 -25.39 -8.02
CA ILE A 47 2.57 -26.81 -8.32
C ILE A 47 1.10 -27.18 -8.18
N LEU A 48 0.45 -26.78 -7.09
CA LEU A 48 -0.97 -27.04 -6.86
C LEU A 48 -1.85 -26.37 -7.92
N SER A 49 -1.54 -25.15 -8.34
CA SER A 49 -2.25 -24.43 -9.40
C SER A 49 -2.19 -25.19 -10.73
N ILE A 50 -1.01 -25.68 -11.11
CA ILE A 50 -0.82 -26.49 -12.32
C ILE A 50 -1.62 -27.80 -12.22
N LEU A 51 -1.58 -28.48 -11.07
CA LEU A 51 -2.34 -29.71 -10.85
C LEU A 51 -3.86 -29.46 -10.96
N ILE A 52 -4.37 -28.39 -10.34
CA ILE A 52 -5.79 -28.03 -10.40
C ILE A 52 -6.18 -27.67 -11.85
N ALA A 53 -5.36 -26.90 -12.57
CA ALA A 53 -5.60 -26.54 -13.96
C ALA A 53 -5.69 -27.77 -14.89
N ILE A 54 -4.81 -28.76 -14.71
CA ILE A 54 -4.79 -29.97 -15.53
C ILE A 54 -5.95 -30.91 -15.14
N PHE A 55 -6.13 -31.20 -13.85
CA PHE A 55 -7.04 -32.25 -13.41
C PHE A 55 -8.49 -31.78 -13.22
N ALA A 56 -8.70 -30.62 -12.60
CA ALA A 56 -10.05 -30.11 -12.33
C ALA A 56 -10.63 -29.40 -13.55
N PHE A 57 -9.80 -28.58 -14.20
CA PHE A 57 -10.20 -27.76 -15.33
C PHE A 57 -9.99 -28.44 -16.67
N LYS A 58 -9.22 -29.53 -16.77
CA LYS A 58 -8.91 -30.26 -18.01
C LYS A 58 -8.17 -29.41 -19.04
N MET A 59 -7.32 -28.50 -18.57
CA MET A 59 -6.46 -27.69 -19.43
C MET A 59 -5.38 -28.57 -20.09
N PRO A 60 -5.09 -28.41 -21.39
CA PRO A 60 -3.96 -29.07 -22.04
C PRO A 60 -2.65 -28.78 -21.31
N ILE A 61 -1.81 -29.82 -21.14
CA ILE A 61 -0.59 -29.75 -20.32
C ILE A 61 0.39 -28.71 -20.86
N ASP A 62 0.52 -28.64 -22.18
CA ASP A 62 1.32 -27.65 -22.92
C ASP A 62 0.88 -26.22 -22.58
N MET A 63 -0.43 -25.94 -22.58
CA MET A 63 -0.95 -24.63 -22.19
C MET A 63 -0.73 -24.32 -20.71
N ALA A 64 -0.85 -25.31 -19.82
CA ALA A 64 -0.63 -25.11 -18.39
C ALA A 64 0.81 -24.71 -18.07
N PHE A 65 1.79 -25.38 -18.68
CA PHE A 65 3.20 -24.99 -18.54
C PHE A 65 3.54 -23.69 -19.27
N ALA A 66 2.91 -23.41 -20.42
CA ALA A 66 3.08 -22.13 -21.11
C ALA A 66 2.57 -20.96 -20.26
N ALA A 67 1.42 -21.09 -19.61
CA ALA A 67 0.88 -20.09 -18.70
C ALA A 67 1.77 -19.89 -17.46
N ALA A 68 2.28 -20.98 -16.88
CA ALA A 68 3.24 -20.90 -15.78
C ALA A 68 4.54 -20.18 -16.19
N GLY A 69 5.06 -20.48 -17.39
CA GLY A 69 6.24 -19.80 -17.95
C GLY A 69 6.00 -18.32 -18.22
N TYR A 70 4.83 -17.98 -18.78
CA TYR A 70 4.42 -16.59 -18.97
C TYR A 70 4.36 -15.82 -17.66
N GLY A 71 3.70 -16.39 -16.63
CA GLY A 71 3.63 -15.81 -15.29
C GLY A 71 5.01 -15.64 -14.64
N PHE A 72 5.91 -16.61 -14.81
CA PHE A 72 7.29 -16.52 -14.32
C PHE A 72 8.07 -15.38 -14.98
N ILE A 73 8.01 -15.26 -16.31
CA ILE A 73 8.69 -14.18 -17.06
C ILE A 73 8.08 -12.83 -16.70
N TYR A 74 6.76 -12.75 -16.53
CA TYR A 74 6.08 -11.53 -16.08
C TYR A 74 6.47 -11.14 -14.64
N GLY A 75 6.63 -12.10 -13.74
CA GLY A 75 7.17 -11.82 -12.41
C GLY A 75 8.62 -11.35 -12.45
N LEU A 76 9.46 -12.00 -13.25
CA LEU A 76 10.89 -11.71 -13.34
C LEU A 76 11.18 -10.37 -14.02
N TRP A 77 10.43 -10.02 -15.07
CA TRP A 77 10.72 -8.86 -15.89
C TRP A 77 10.08 -7.58 -15.32
N PRO A 78 8.77 -7.30 -15.47
CA PRO A 78 8.20 -6.06 -14.95
C PRO A 78 8.20 -5.96 -13.42
N ILE A 79 7.84 -7.02 -12.67
CA ILE A 79 7.66 -6.89 -11.21
C ILE A 79 9.00 -6.82 -10.47
N ALA A 80 9.92 -7.75 -10.75
CA ALA A 80 11.22 -7.75 -10.06
C ALA A 80 12.02 -6.48 -10.39
N TRP A 81 11.93 -5.95 -11.61
CA TRP A 81 12.63 -4.72 -11.99
C TRP A 81 12.12 -3.49 -11.23
N ILE A 82 10.81 -3.40 -10.94
CA ILE A 82 10.24 -2.34 -10.08
C ILE A 82 10.86 -2.42 -8.67
N ILE A 83 10.90 -3.62 -8.08
CA ILE A 83 11.47 -3.81 -6.74
C ILE A 83 12.97 -3.48 -6.72
N VAL A 84 13.73 -3.95 -7.72
CA VAL A 84 15.17 -3.66 -7.84
C VAL A 84 15.40 -2.15 -8.00
N ALA A 85 14.65 -1.48 -8.88
CA ALA A 85 14.75 -0.04 -9.07
C ALA A 85 14.37 0.74 -7.80
N ALA A 86 13.31 0.33 -7.09
CA ALA A 86 12.89 0.95 -5.84
C ALA A 86 13.92 0.76 -4.72
N VAL A 87 14.45 -0.45 -4.54
CA VAL A 87 15.51 -0.72 -3.56
C VAL A 87 16.80 0.01 -3.92
N PHE A 88 17.13 0.11 -5.21
CA PHE A 88 18.26 0.90 -5.68
C PHE A 88 18.09 2.39 -5.36
N LEU A 89 16.92 2.96 -5.64
CA LEU A 89 16.60 4.35 -5.32
C LEU A 89 16.62 4.60 -3.80
N TYR A 90 16.15 3.63 -3.01
CA TYR A 90 16.28 3.65 -1.55
C TYR A 90 17.76 3.63 -1.11
N LYS A 91 18.57 2.73 -1.65
CA LYS A 91 20.00 2.64 -1.33
C LYS A 91 20.75 3.91 -1.75
N LEU A 92 20.39 4.52 -2.87
CA LEU A 92 20.93 5.81 -3.31
C LEU A 92 20.55 6.94 -2.35
N THR A 93 19.30 7.03 -1.92
CA THR A 93 18.84 8.07 -0.98
C THR A 93 19.46 7.92 0.42
N VAL A 94 19.74 6.68 0.85
CA VAL A 94 20.50 6.41 2.08
C VAL A 94 21.99 6.77 1.89
N ALA A 95 22.62 6.30 0.82
CA ALA A 95 24.05 6.55 0.58
C ALA A 95 24.40 8.02 0.32
N SER A 96 23.46 8.80 -0.23
CA SER A 96 23.61 10.25 -0.44
C SER A 96 23.41 11.08 0.83
N GLY A 97 22.96 10.49 1.94
CA GLY A 97 22.62 11.23 3.17
C GLY A 97 21.32 12.04 3.06
N GLN A 98 20.63 12.02 1.92
CA GLN A 98 19.33 12.67 1.73
C GLN A 98 18.27 12.12 2.68
N PHE A 99 18.39 10.86 3.13
CA PHE A 99 17.46 10.28 4.09
C PHE A 99 17.45 11.05 5.43
N ASP A 100 18.62 11.46 5.93
CA ASP A 100 18.71 12.27 7.15
C ASP A 100 18.17 13.69 6.94
N ILE A 101 18.28 14.22 5.71
CA ILE A 101 17.66 15.50 5.32
C ILE A 101 16.13 15.36 5.30
N ILE A 102 15.56 14.27 4.78
CA ILE A 102 14.12 14.02 4.80
C ILE A 102 13.62 13.88 6.23
N ARG A 103 14.33 13.12 7.08
CA ARG A 103 14.02 12.96 8.50
C ARG A 103 14.04 14.30 9.24
N SER A 104 15.09 15.09 9.07
CA SER A 104 15.20 16.43 9.69
C SER A 104 14.18 17.42 9.14
N SER A 105 13.85 17.35 7.85
CA SER A 105 12.80 18.17 7.24
C SER A 105 11.43 17.85 7.83
N VAL A 106 11.08 16.58 8.04
CA VAL A 106 9.79 16.23 8.66
C VAL A 106 9.73 16.62 10.14
N ILE A 107 10.79 16.37 10.91
CA ILE A 107 10.88 16.80 12.32
C ILE A 107 10.75 18.33 12.43
N SER A 108 11.33 19.08 11.48
CA SER A 108 11.27 20.55 11.50
C SER A 108 9.85 21.12 11.30
N ILE A 109 8.93 20.34 10.70
CA ILE A 109 7.55 20.78 10.46
C ILE A 109 6.72 20.69 11.74
N THR A 110 6.86 19.61 12.52
CA THR A 110 6.06 19.37 13.72
C THR A 110 6.74 18.44 14.72
N ASP A 111 6.67 18.83 15.99
CA ASP A 111 7.10 18.01 17.13
C ASP A 111 6.02 17.01 17.59
N ASP A 112 4.77 17.17 17.14
CA ASP A 112 3.66 16.27 17.48
C ASP A 112 3.74 14.97 16.68
N GLN A 113 3.84 13.84 17.38
CA GLN A 113 3.94 12.52 16.78
C GLN A 113 2.70 12.12 15.98
N ARG A 114 1.50 12.58 16.35
CA ARG A 114 0.26 12.31 15.60
C ARG A 114 0.34 12.92 14.21
N LEU A 115 0.86 14.15 14.12
CA LEU A 115 1.04 14.85 12.85
C LEU A 115 2.19 14.28 12.03
N GLN A 116 3.26 13.78 12.66
CA GLN A 116 4.34 13.06 11.97
C GLN A 116 3.83 11.79 11.28
N VAL A 117 2.91 11.05 11.90
CA VAL A 117 2.28 9.87 11.29
C VAL A 117 1.42 10.24 10.08
N LEU A 118 0.71 11.37 10.12
CA LEU A 118 -0.07 11.85 8.95
C LEU A 118 0.83 12.30 7.79
N LEU A 119 1.95 12.95 8.09
CA LEU A 119 2.94 13.36 7.08
C LEU A 119 3.66 12.15 6.48
N ILE A 120 4.20 11.27 7.34
CA ILE A 120 5.05 10.15 6.92
C ILE A 120 4.23 8.93 6.55
N GLY A 121 3.48 8.39 7.51
CA GLY A 121 2.79 7.12 7.33
C GLY A 121 1.69 7.19 6.28
N PHE A 122 0.89 8.26 6.32
CA PHE A 122 -0.21 8.45 5.36
C PHE A 122 0.26 9.10 4.06
N SER A 123 0.72 10.37 4.09
CA SER A 123 0.93 11.12 2.86
C SER A 123 2.20 10.68 2.10
N PHE A 124 3.35 10.64 2.76
CA PHE A 124 4.60 10.17 2.14
C PHE A 124 4.57 8.67 1.82
N GLY A 125 3.93 7.86 2.66
CA GLY A 125 3.66 6.45 2.37
C GLY A 125 2.86 6.27 1.09
N ALA A 126 1.77 7.02 0.91
CA ALA A 126 0.98 6.99 -0.31
C ALA A 126 1.76 7.41 -1.56
N LEU A 127 2.67 8.39 -1.44
CA LEU A 127 3.56 8.78 -2.55
C LEU A 127 4.44 7.62 -3.00
N LEU A 128 5.03 6.91 -2.04
CA LEU A 128 5.85 5.74 -2.31
C LEU A 128 5.01 4.57 -2.84
N GLU A 129 3.76 4.40 -2.40
CA GLU A 129 2.84 3.38 -2.91
C GLU A 129 2.48 3.62 -4.36
N GLY A 130 2.18 4.87 -4.73
CA GLY A 130 1.97 5.24 -6.13
C GLY A 130 3.19 4.95 -7.02
N ALA A 131 4.41 5.15 -6.52
CA ALA A 131 5.64 4.96 -7.31
C ALA A 131 6.18 3.52 -7.33
N ALA A 132 6.18 2.83 -6.18
CA ALA A 132 6.81 1.52 -6.01
C ALA A 132 5.80 0.39 -5.83
N GLY A 133 4.75 0.63 -5.04
CA GLY A 133 3.74 -0.38 -4.66
C GLY A 133 4.29 -1.58 -3.88
N PHE A 134 3.51 -2.66 -3.85
CA PHE A 134 3.89 -3.99 -3.35
C PHE A 134 4.39 -4.03 -1.89
N GLY A 135 3.94 -3.10 -1.05
CA GLY A 135 4.26 -3.07 0.39
C GLY A 135 5.66 -2.56 0.75
N ALA A 136 6.50 -2.22 -0.24
CA ALA A 136 7.76 -1.51 -0.02
C ALA A 136 7.58 -0.16 0.74
N PRO A 137 6.52 0.63 0.49
CA PRO A 137 6.27 1.89 1.21
C PRO A 137 6.09 1.72 2.71
N VAL A 138 5.38 0.67 3.12
CA VAL A 138 5.10 0.36 4.54
C VAL A 138 6.41 0.08 5.27
N ALA A 139 7.34 -0.65 4.64
CA ALA A 139 8.65 -0.92 5.21
C ALA A 139 9.48 0.36 5.38
N ILE A 140 9.52 1.22 4.36
CA ILE A 140 10.30 2.47 4.38
C ILE A 140 9.74 3.46 5.41
N THR A 141 8.43 3.73 5.36
CA THR A 141 7.77 4.66 6.29
C THR A 141 7.77 4.15 7.73
N GLY A 142 7.60 2.83 7.92
CA GLY A 142 7.71 2.19 9.23
C GLY A 142 9.10 2.37 9.82
N ALA A 143 10.15 2.13 9.05
CA ALA A 143 11.53 2.35 9.48
C ALA A 143 11.78 3.83 9.85
N LEU A 144 11.24 4.77 9.07
CA LEU A 144 11.36 6.20 9.35
C LEU A 144 10.66 6.58 10.66
N LEU A 145 9.45 6.10 10.91
CA LEU A 145 8.74 6.32 12.18
C LEU A 145 9.48 5.71 13.37
N VAL A 146 10.09 4.52 13.22
CA VAL A 146 10.95 3.94 14.26
C VAL A 146 12.15 4.85 14.55
N GLY A 147 12.75 5.43 13.50
CA GLY A 147 13.78 6.45 13.64
C GLY A 147 13.32 7.71 14.40
N LEU A 148 12.02 8.00 14.42
CA LEU A 148 11.44 9.12 15.19
C LEU A 148 11.10 8.75 16.64
N GLY A 149 11.40 7.52 17.06
CA GLY A 149 11.21 7.04 18.43
C GLY A 149 9.94 6.22 18.67
N PHE A 150 9.22 5.84 17.61
CA PHE A 150 8.06 4.95 17.74
C PHE A 150 8.49 3.49 17.98
N LYS A 151 7.65 2.72 18.69
CA LYS A 151 7.82 1.28 18.84
C LYS A 151 7.79 0.58 17.47
N PRO A 152 8.72 -0.32 17.12
CA PRO A 152 8.75 -0.98 15.81
C PRO A 152 7.45 -1.63 15.37
N LEU A 153 6.84 -2.45 16.24
CA LEU A 153 5.58 -3.12 15.91
C LEU A 153 4.41 -2.14 15.78
N TYR A 154 4.43 -1.07 16.57
CA TYR A 154 3.38 -0.04 16.54
C TYR A 154 3.48 0.83 15.28
N ALA A 155 4.69 1.27 14.94
CA ALA A 155 4.98 2.01 13.72
C ALA A 155 4.60 1.22 12.47
N ALA A 156 4.97 -0.07 12.41
CA ALA A 156 4.59 -0.95 11.31
C ALA A 156 3.06 -1.08 11.19
N GLY A 157 2.36 -1.24 12.32
CA GLY A 157 0.89 -1.28 12.35
C GLY A 157 0.24 0.00 11.85
N LEU A 158 0.72 1.17 12.29
CA LEU A 158 0.22 2.47 11.83
C LEU A 158 0.45 2.66 10.32
N CYS A 159 1.63 2.31 9.80
CA CYS A 159 1.91 2.39 8.37
C CYS A 159 1.07 1.43 7.53
N LEU A 160 0.82 0.21 8.02
CA LEU A 160 -0.07 -0.74 7.33
C LEU A 160 -1.48 -0.19 7.18
N ILE A 161 -2.01 0.40 8.25
CA ILE A 161 -3.36 1.00 8.24
C ILE A 161 -3.38 2.22 7.35
N ALA A 162 -2.37 3.07 7.43
CA ALA A 162 -2.25 4.27 6.60
C ALA A 162 -2.22 3.94 5.10
N ASN A 163 -1.61 2.82 4.72
CA ASN A 163 -1.51 2.37 3.33
C ASN A 163 -2.84 1.83 2.75
N THR A 164 -3.92 1.77 3.54
CA THR A 164 -5.23 1.28 3.07
C THR A 164 -5.87 2.22 2.03
N ALA A 165 -5.65 3.52 2.15
CA ALA A 165 -6.22 4.53 1.27
C ALA A 165 -5.63 4.56 -0.16
N PRO A 166 -4.30 4.50 -0.36
CA PRO A 166 -3.72 4.56 -1.71
C PRO A 166 -3.83 3.25 -2.50
N VAL A 167 -3.75 2.08 -1.86
CA VAL A 167 -3.37 0.78 -2.49
C VAL A 167 -4.02 0.43 -3.84
N ALA A 168 -5.23 0.89 -4.11
CA ALA A 168 -5.92 0.65 -5.38
C ALA A 168 -5.19 1.24 -6.60
N PHE A 169 -4.47 2.37 -6.45
CA PHE A 169 -3.73 3.01 -7.53
C PHE A 169 -2.20 2.85 -7.40
N GLY A 170 -1.77 1.92 -6.54
CA GLY A 170 -0.36 1.63 -6.31
C GLY A 170 0.36 1.10 -7.56
N ALA A 171 1.69 1.25 -7.55
CA ALA A 171 2.57 0.88 -8.66
C ALA A 171 2.07 1.44 -10.01
N LEU A 172 1.79 2.75 -10.06
CA LEU A 172 1.29 3.45 -11.25
C LEU A 172 -0.01 2.84 -11.79
N GLY A 173 -0.96 2.51 -10.91
CA GLY A 173 -2.29 2.02 -11.29
C GLY A 173 -2.34 0.57 -11.78
N VAL A 174 -1.28 -0.22 -11.60
CA VAL A 174 -1.22 -1.63 -12.03
C VAL A 174 -2.45 -2.44 -11.60
N PRO A 175 -2.98 -2.36 -10.36
CA PRO A 175 -4.18 -3.10 -9.99
C PRO A 175 -5.40 -2.77 -10.87
N ILE A 176 -5.59 -1.50 -11.22
CA ILE A 176 -6.69 -1.05 -12.08
C ILE A 176 -6.45 -1.44 -13.54
N LEU A 177 -5.21 -1.30 -14.03
CA LEU A 177 -4.84 -1.68 -15.39
C LEU A 177 -5.03 -3.19 -15.62
N VAL A 178 -4.55 -4.01 -14.69
CA VAL A 178 -4.71 -5.47 -14.74
C VAL A 178 -6.19 -5.84 -14.61
N ALA A 179 -6.95 -5.19 -13.71
CA ALA A 179 -8.40 -5.40 -13.59
C ALA A 179 -9.13 -5.10 -14.91
N GLY A 180 -8.78 -4.03 -15.62
CA GLY A 180 -9.35 -3.74 -16.93
C GLY A 180 -8.97 -4.76 -17.99
N GLN A 181 -7.71 -5.21 -18.01
CA GLN A 181 -7.24 -6.24 -18.93
C GLN A 181 -7.98 -7.58 -18.76
N VAL A 182 -8.19 -8.04 -17.52
CA VAL A 182 -8.84 -9.33 -17.27
C VAL A 182 -10.36 -9.29 -17.45
N THR A 183 -10.99 -8.12 -17.23
CA THR A 183 -12.43 -7.95 -17.39
C THR A 183 -12.85 -7.51 -18.78
N GLY A 184 -11.93 -6.96 -19.57
CA GLY A 184 -12.22 -6.32 -20.86
C GLY A 184 -12.92 -4.97 -20.71
N ILE A 185 -12.98 -4.42 -19.49
CA ILE A 185 -13.53 -3.08 -19.20
C ILE A 185 -12.39 -2.07 -19.30
N ASP A 186 -12.68 -0.88 -19.85
CA ASP A 186 -11.72 0.22 -19.88
C ASP A 186 -11.18 0.51 -18.46
N PRO A 187 -9.85 0.40 -18.23
CA PRO A 187 -9.22 0.73 -16.95
C PRO A 187 -9.58 2.12 -16.45
N PHE A 188 -9.83 3.08 -17.36
CA PHE A 188 -10.24 4.43 -16.97
C PHE A 188 -11.57 4.44 -16.23
N HIS A 189 -12.55 3.65 -16.68
CA HIS A 189 -13.86 3.54 -15.99
C HIS A 189 -13.74 2.85 -14.64
N ILE A 190 -12.91 1.81 -14.53
CA ILE A 190 -12.67 1.11 -13.27
C ILE A 190 -11.98 2.05 -12.27
N GLY A 191 -10.95 2.76 -12.73
CA GLY A 191 -10.23 3.75 -11.94
C GLY A 191 -11.13 4.89 -11.47
N ALA A 192 -11.97 5.44 -12.36
CA ALA A 192 -12.93 6.48 -12.01
C ALA A 192 -13.96 6.00 -10.97
N MET A 193 -14.43 4.75 -11.07
CA MET A 193 -15.37 4.19 -10.10
C MET A 193 -14.70 3.97 -8.73
N ALA A 194 -13.51 3.38 -8.70
CA ALA A 194 -12.72 3.22 -7.47
C ALA A 194 -12.43 4.60 -6.85
N GLY A 195 -12.05 5.57 -7.67
CA GLY A 195 -11.76 6.94 -7.29
C GLY A 195 -12.97 7.78 -6.87
N ARG A 196 -14.19 7.26 -6.98
CA ARG A 196 -15.41 7.85 -6.38
C ARG A 196 -15.71 7.26 -5.01
N GLN A 197 -15.28 6.04 -4.74
CA GLN A 197 -15.54 5.32 -3.49
C GLN A 197 -14.43 5.52 -2.46
N LEU A 198 -13.18 5.39 -2.90
CA LEU A 198 -11.98 5.51 -2.07
C LEU A 198 -11.82 6.86 -1.36
N PRO A 199 -12.17 8.03 -1.95
CA PRO A 199 -12.03 9.32 -1.28
C PRO A 199 -12.71 9.37 0.10
N PHE A 200 -13.83 8.67 0.29
CA PHE A 200 -14.50 8.60 1.58
C PHE A 200 -13.62 7.93 2.65
N LEU A 201 -12.97 6.83 2.29
CA LEU A 201 -12.01 6.14 3.16
C LEU A 201 -10.74 6.97 3.36
N SER A 202 -10.25 7.62 2.30
CA SER A 202 -9.06 8.48 2.36
C SER A 202 -9.22 9.64 3.34
N VAL A 203 -10.43 10.20 3.49
CA VAL A 203 -10.72 11.20 4.53
C VAL A 203 -10.73 10.56 5.91
N LEU A 204 -11.32 9.37 6.06
CA LEU A 204 -11.51 8.71 7.36
C LEU A 204 -10.21 8.15 7.95
N VAL A 205 -9.30 7.65 7.13
CA VAL A 205 -8.05 6.99 7.57
C VAL A 205 -7.18 7.89 8.45
N PRO A 206 -6.91 9.17 8.11
CA PRO A 206 -6.21 10.11 9.01
C PRO A 206 -6.83 10.23 10.40
N PHE A 207 -8.17 10.34 10.50
CA PHE A 207 -8.85 10.38 11.79
C PHE A 207 -8.68 9.08 12.56
N TRP A 208 -8.76 7.95 11.86
CA TRP A 208 -8.57 6.64 12.47
C TRP A 208 -7.15 6.44 13.02
N LEU A 209 -6.12 6.87 12.27
CA LEU A 209 -4.73 6.83 12.71
C LEU A 209 -4.54 7.63 13.99
N VAL A 210 -5.06 8.85 14.04
CA VAL A 210 -5.01 9.69 15.24
C VAL A 210 -5.77 9.05 16.41
N ALA A 211 -6.96 8.49 16.15
CA ALA A 211 -7.76 7.81 17.17
C ALA A 211 -7.03 6.61 17.79
N MET A 212 -6.24 5.88 17.01
CA MET A 212 -5.44 4.77 17.52
C MET A 212 -4.22 5.21 18.32
N MET A 213 -3.75 6.44 18.12
CA MET A 213 -2.60 7.00 18.84
C MET A 213 -2.97 7.59 20.19
N ASP A 214 -4.02 8.39 20.22
CA ASP A 214 -4.35 9.22 21.39
C ASP A 214 -5.88 9.29 21.64
N GLY A 215 -6.60 8.29 21.12
CA GLY A 215 -8.04 8.16 21.32
C GLY A 215 -8.84 9.33 20.75
N TRP A 216 -10.04 9.50 21.28
CA TRP A 216 -10.98 10.56 20.86
C TRP A 216 -10.48 11.97 21.21
N LYS A 217 -9.62 12.09 22.24
CA LYS A 217 -8.99 13.35 22.63
C LYS A 217 -8.05 13.83 21.52
N GLY A 218 -7.16 12.97 21.04
CA GLY A 218 -6.24 13.32 19.97
C GLY A 218 -6.94 13.70 18.68
N VAL A 219 -8.04 13.03 18.35
CA VAL A 219 -8.89 13.39 17.21
C VAL A 219 -9.43 14.81 17.37
N LYS A 220 -10.00 15.16 18.52
CA LYS A 220 -10.52 16.52 18.76
C LYS A 220 -9.44 17.60 18.75
N GLU A 221 -8.19 17.27 19.05
CA GLU A 221 -7.09 18.24 19.04
C GLU A 221 -6.49 18.42 17.64
N THR A 222 -6.49 17.36 16.83
CA THR A 222 -5.81 17.34 15.52
C THR A 222 -6.75 17.19 14.32
N TRP A 223 -8.07 17.23 14.53
CA TRP A 223 -9.07 17.14 13.46
C TRP A 223 -8.83 18.11 12.29
N PRO A 224 -8.35 19.36 12.46
CA PRO A 224 -8.14 20.25 11.32
C PRO A 224 -7.01 19.73 10.43
N ALA A 225 -5.92 19.24 11.03
CA ALA A 225 -4.80 18.68 10.29
C ALA A 225 -5.18 17.34 9.62
N ALA A 226 -5.92 16.47 10.32
CA ALA A 226 -6.42 15.22 9.75
C ALA A 226 -7.37 15.48 8.57
N LEU A 227 -8.24 16.49 8.66
CA LEU A 227 -9.13 16.90 7.58
C LEU A 227 -8.36 17.48 6.40
N VAL A 228 -7.33 18.29 6.63
CA VAL A 228 -6.50 18.84 5.56
C VAL A 228 -5.76 17.71 4.84
N ALA A 229 -5.15 16.79 5.58
CA ALA A 229 -4.44 15.63 5.00
C ALA A 229 -5.40 14.76 4.17
N GLY A 230 -6.44 14.22 4.81
CA GLY A 230 -7.37 13.30 4.16
C GLY A 230 -8.22 13.98 3.08
N GLY A 231 -8.67 15.22 3.32
CA GLY A 231 -9.50 15.97 2.39
C GLY A 231 -8.76 16.38 1.13
N SER A 232 -7.55 16.95 1.25
CA SER A 232 -6.75 17.33 0.08
C SER A 232 -6.32 16.10 -0.72
N PHE A 233 -6.00 14.98 -0.04
CA PHE A 233 -5.74 13.70 -0.69
C PHE A 233 -6.98 13.20 -1.45
N ALA A 234 -8.13 13.11 -0.77
CA ALA A 234 -9.38 12.60 -1.32
C ALA A 234 -9.87 13.40 -2.54
N VAL A 235 -9.83 14.73 -2.46
CA VAL A 235 -10.23 15.61 -3.56
C VAL A 235 -9.31 15.39 -4.77
N THR A 236 -7.99 15.42 -4.55
CA THR A 236 -7.03 15.23 -5.65
C THR A 236 -7.15 13.83 -6.25
N GLN A 237 -7.29 12.80 -5.42
CA GLN A 237 -7.47 11.42 -5.85
C GLN A 237 -8.74 11.27 -6.71
N PHE A 238 -9.85 11.90 -6.31
CA PHE A 238 -11.08 11.94 -7.10
C PHE A 238 -10.86 12.61 -8.46
N PHE A 239 -10.22 13.78 -8.49
CA PHE A 239 -9.98 14.49 -9.75
C PHE A 239 -9.06 13.71 -10.69
N THR A 240 -7.91 13.26 -10.21
CA THR A 240 -6.94 12.56 -11.06
C THR A 240 -7.50 11.26 -11.62
N SER A 241 -8.22 10.48 -10.80
CA SER A 241 -8.83 9.21 -11.24
C SER A 241 -10.00 9.38 -12.23
N ASN A 242 -10.72 10.50 -12.18
CA ASN A 242 -11.88 10.73 -13.06
C ASN A 242 -11.53 11.45 -14.37
N TYR A 243 -10.42 12.18 -14.43
CA TYR A 243 -10.10 13.06 -15.58
C TYR A 243 -8.74 12.80 -16.23
N ILE A 244 -7.78 12.20 -15.52
CA ILE A 244 -6.42 12.01 -16.03
C ILE A 244 -6.19 10.53 -16.34
N GLY A 245 -6.40 9.66 -15.35
CA GLY A 245 -6.17 8.22 -15.50
C GLY A 245 -5.88 7.52 -14.17
N PRO A 246 -5.82 6.19 -14.17
CA PRO A 246 -5.57 5.38 -12.98
C PRO A 246 -4.11 5.36 -12.51
N GLU A 247 -3.15 5.91 -13.26
CA GLU A 247 -1.71 5.77 -12.99
C GLU A 247 -1.18 6.81 -12.00
N LEU A 248 -1.76 8.00 -12.02
CA LEU A 248 -1.31 9.16 -11.24
C LEU A 248 -2.08 9.49 -9.93
N PRO A 249 -3.25 8.91 -9.59
CA PRO A 249 -4.04 9.35 -8.44
C PRO A 249 -3.24 9.41 -7.15
N ASP A 250 -2.52 8.36 -6.77
CA ASP A 250 -1.80 8.31 -5.50
C ASP A 250 -0.60 9.26 -5.44
N ILE A 251 0.16 9.39 -6.53
CA ILE A 251 1.32 10.29 -6.57
C ILE A 251 0.85 11.75 -6.43
N THR A 252 -0.16 12.12 -7.22
CA THR A 252 -0.67 13.50 -7.22
C THR A 252 -1.37 13.84 -5.90
N SER A 253 -2.22 12.95 -5.38
CA SER A 253 -2.92 13.16 -4.11
C SER A 253 -1.97 13.22 -2.91
N ALA A 254 -0.95 12.36 -2.89
CA ALA A 254 0.06 12.37 -1.84
C ALA A 254 0.87 13.67 -1.84
N LEU A 255 1.32 14.15 -3.01
CA LEU A 255 2.05 15.41 -3.12
C LEU A 255 1.20 16.59 -2.66
N VAL A 256 -0.05 16.68 -3.12
CA VAL A 256 -0.97 17.74 -2.69
C VAL A 256 -1.25 17.66 -1.19
N SER A 257 -1.40 16.45 -0.63
CA SER A 257 -1.57 16.25 0.82
C SER A 257 -0.37 16.70 1.63
N ILE A 258 0.85 16.30 1.24
CA ILE A 258 2.09 16.71 1.92
C ILE A 258 2.20 18.24 1.92
N VAL A 259 2.04 18.88 0.75
CA VAL A 259 2.17 20.33 0.62
C VAL A 259 1.09 21.06 1.41
N SER A 260 -0.17 20.63 1.29
CA SER A 260 -1.30 21.24 1.99
C SER A 260 -1.14 21.13 3.51
N LEU A 261 -0.79 19.95 4.00
CA LEU A 261 -0.58 19.71 5.42
C LEU A 261 0.64 20.49 5.94
N ALA A 262 1.77 20.48 5.22
CA ALA A 262 2.96 21.21 5.63
C ALA A 262 2.73 22.74 5.69
N LEU A 263 2.00 23.30 4.71
CA LEU A 263 1.63 24.72 4.70
C LEU A 263 0.64 25.04 5.83
N PHE A 264 -0.34 24.17 6.05
CA PHE A 264 -1.29 24.34 7.15
C PHE A 264 -0.61 24.35 8.51
N LEU A 265 0.37 23.45 8.72
CA LEU A 265 1.13 23.36 9.97
C LEU A 265 2.09 24.53 10.22
N LYS A 266 2.37 25.37 9.20
CA LYS A 266 3.07 26.65 9.42
C LYS A 266 2.19 27.69 10.09
N VAL A 267 0.88 27.65 9.85
CA VAL A 267 -0.09 28.65 10.35
C VAL A 267 -0.80 28.13 11.60
N TRP A 268 -0.99 26.81 11.69
CA TRP A 268 -1.73 26.17 12.76
C TRP A 268 -0.87 25.11 13.47
N ARG A 269 -0.89 25.12 14.81
CA ARG A 269 -0.26 24.10 15.64
C ARG A 269 -1.22 23.63 16.73
N PRO A 270 -1.21 22.34 17.12
CA PRO A 270 -2.04 21.85 18.20
C PRO A 270 -1.63 22.50 19.53
N LYS A 271 -2.60 22.73 20.43
CA LYS A 271 -2.36 23.33 21.74
C LYS A 271 -1.60 22.41 22.69
N ASN A 272 -1.82 21.10 22.57
CA ASN A 272 -1.13 20.06 23.32
C ASN A 272 -0.33 19.22 22.32
N THR A 273 0.99 19.14 22.53
CA THR A 273 1.87 18.30 21.73
C THR A 273 1.99 16.95 22.40
N GLU A 274 1.54 15.89 21.73
CA GLU A 274 1.75 14.53 22.23
C GLU A 274 3.07 13.96 21.71
N ARG A 275 3.88 13.47 22.64
CA ARG A 275 5.15 12.79 22.37
C ARG A 275 5.16 11.53 23.21
N GLN A 276 5.07 10.36 22.58
CA GLN A 276 5.29 9.10 23.29
C GLN A 276 6.68 9.15 23.94
N SER A 277 6.73 8.69 25.19
CA SER A 277 7.98 8.54 25.95
C SER A 277 9.02 7.87 25.07
N ALA A 278 10.16 8.54 24.88
CA ALA A 278 11.25 8.04 24.05
C ALA A 278 11.52 6.58 24.41
N TRP A 279 11.50 5.72 23.39
CA TRP A 279 11.94 4.35 23.56
C TRP A 279 13.43 4.35 23.91
N ASP A 280 13.75 4.15 25.19
CA ASP A 280 15.12 3.88 25.64
C ASP A 280 15.53 2.50 25.13
N ASN A 281 16.10 2.46 23.93
CA ASN A 281 16.73 1.26 23.40
C ASN A 281 18.17 1.57 22.99
N PRO A 282 19.18 1.03 23.70
CA PRO A 282 20.59 1.15 23.32
C PRO A 282 20.94 0.51 21.97
N GLN A 283 20.01 -0.25 21.36
CA GLN A 283 20.23 -1.02 20.14
C GLN A 283 19.83 -0.31 18.83
N VAL A 284 19.32 0.93 18.86
CA VAL A 284 19.08 1.73 17.62
C VAL A 284 20.39 2.36 17.11
N ARG A 285 21.51 1.65 17.27
CA ARG A 285 22.86 2.06 16.85
C ARG A 285 23.28 1.38 15.54
N TRP A 286 22.38 0.63 14.90
CA TRP A 286 22.67 -0.14 13.69
C TRP A 286 21.75 0.29 12.55
N TRP A 287 22.12 1.40 11.94
CA TRP A 287 22.04 1.69 10.50
C TRP A 287 23.25 2.53 10.16
#